data_AF-A0A937SWR2-F1
#
_entry.id   AF-A0A937SWR2-F1
#
_cell.length_a   1.000
_cell.length_b   1.000
_cell.length_c   1.000
_cell.angle_alpha   90.00
_cell.angle_beta   90.00
_cell.angle_gamma   90.00
#
_symmetry.space_group_name_H-M   'P 1'
#
loop_
_entity.id
_entity.type
_entity.pdbx_description
1 polymer ?
#
loop_
_entity_poly.entity_id
_entity_poly.type
_entity_poly.pdbx_seq_one_letter_code
_entity_poly.pdbx_strand_id
1 'polypeptide(L)'
;MRTRKRKAGFTLVELMIVAAIIAILAAILIPLLASNRDSAIASEAANMCGAVATACKIEWAKSGDWPATTDNLPQTTQDEIERAKYFNEADVTIGGSGPDDYSITVDGGASEYSSGTAEDLVLDEDGTWSGSVVDNGWVSN
;
A
#
# COMPACT_ATOMS: atom_id res chain seq x y z
N MET A 1 52.61 -35.83 21.76
CA MET A 1 51.77 -36.48 20.72
C MET A 1 50.69 -35.48 20.28
N ARG A 2 50.80 -34.89 19.08
CA ARG A 2 49.84 -33.90 18.57
C ARG A 2 48.62 -34.62 17.97
N THR A 3 47.47 -34.51 18.61
CA THR A 3 46.20 -35.04 18.11
C THR A 3 45.71 -34.18 16.95
N ARG A 4 45.72 -34.73 15.72
CA ARG A 4 45.10 -34.06 14.57
C ARG A 4 43.58 -34.11 14.76
N LYS A 5 42.95 -32.95 15.04
CA LYS A 5 41.49 -32.83 14.96
C LYS A 5 41.05 -33.15 13.54
N ARG A 6 40.21 -34.19 13.36
CA ARG A 6 39.58 -34.48 12.07
C ARG A 6 38.72 -33.27 11.71
N LYS A 7 38.94 -32.67 10.53
CA LYS A 7 38.01 -31.69 9.99
C LYS A 7 36.73 -32.44 9.62
N ALA A 8 35.65 -32.18 10.36
CA ALA A 8 34.31 -32.55 9.93
C ALA A 8 33.95 -31.64 8.75
N GLY A 9 33.81 -32.21 7.56
CA GLY A 9 33.33 -31.51 6.37
C GLY A 9 31.85 -31.80 6.16
N PHE A 10 31.11 -30.82 5.66
CA PHE A 10 29.73 -30.96 5.23
C PHE A 10 29.68 -31.88 4.00
N THR A 11 28.74 -32.83 3.96
CA THR A 11 28.59 -33.71 2.80
C THR A 11 27.85 -32.99 1.67
N LEU A 12 28.17 -33.32 0.41
CA LEU A 12 27.41 -32.80 -0.73
C LEU A 12 25.92 -33.19 -0.64
N VAL A 13 25.64 -34.38 -0.10
CA VAL A 13 24.27 -34.88 0.10
C VAL A 13 23.49 -34.02 1.11
N GLU A 14 24.11 -33.63 2.23
CA GLU A 14 23.47 -32.71 3.19
C GLU A 14 23.11 -31.38 2.51
N LEU A 15 23.99 -30.85 1.68
CA LEU A 15 23.73 -29.57 1.00
C LEU A 15 22.61 -29.70 -0.05
N MET A 16 22.54 -30.84 -0.75
CA MET A 16 21.48 -31.08 -1.74
C MET A 16 20.10 -31.19 -1.10
N ILE A 17 19.97 -31.90 0.02
CA ILE A 17 18.67 -32.04 0.71
C ILE A 17 18.22 -30.70 1.29
N VAL A 18 19.15 -29.91 1.86
CA VAL A 18 18.85 -28.58 2.39
C VAL A 18 18.35 -27.65 1.28
N ALA A 19 19.03 -27.62 0.13
CA ALA A 19 18.58 -26.81 -1.01
C ALA A 19 17.21 -27.26 -1.53
N ALA A 20 16.92 -28.56 -1.56
CA ALA A 20 15.62 -29.09 -1.99
C ALA A 20 14.48 -28.66 -1.06
N ILE A 21 14.70 -28.69 0.27
CA ILE A 21 13.69 -28.24 1.24
C ILE A 21 13.47 -26.73 1.14
N ILE A 22 14.55 -25.93 1.02
CA ILE A 22 14.44 -24.47 0.86
C ILE A 22 13.66 -24.12 -0.42
N ALA A 23 13.86 -24.85 -1.52
CA ALA A 23 13.11 -24.64 -2.76
C ALA A 23 11.60 -24.85 -2.58
N ILE A 24 11.20 -25.89 -1.85
CA ILE A 24 9.77 -26.16 -1.55
C ILE A 24 9.19 -25.06 -0.65
N LEU A 25 9.91 -24.65 0.39
CA LEU A 25 9.46 -23.58 1.29
C LEU A 25 9.33 -22.24 0.55
N ALA A 26 10.30 -21.91 -0.31
CA ALA A 26 10.30 -20.68 -1.09
C ALA A 26 9.12 -20.64 -2.08
N ALA A 27 8.79 -21.76 -2.73
CA ALA A 27 7.71 -21.85 -3.69
C ALA A 27 6.34 -21.48 -3.09
N ILE A 28 6.09 -21.82 -1.83
CA ILE A 28 4.84 -21.48 -1.12
C ILE A 28 4.92 -20.08 -0.50
N LEU A 29 6.09 -19.70 0.02
CA LEU A 29 6.28 -18.45 0.74
C LEU A 29 6.20 -17.21 -0.15
N ILE A 30 6.79 -17.26 -1.35
CA ILE A 30 6.83 -16.11 -2.29
C ILE A 30 5.42 -15.60 -2.66
N PRO A 31 4.48 -16.44 -3.15
CA PRO A 31 3.15 -15.95 -3.53
C PRO A 31 2.37 -15.38 -2.35
N LEU A 32 2.46 -16.01 -1.17
CA LEU A 32 1.80 -15.52 0.05
C LEU A 32 2.35 -14.16 0.51
N LEU A 33 3.66 -13.95 0.40
CA LEU A 33 4.27 -12.68 0.76
C LEU A 33 3.88 -11.57 -0.22
N ALA A 34 3.73 -11.87 -1.51
CA ALA A 34 3.26 -10.92 -2.52
C ALA A 34 1.83 -10.45 -2.20
N SER A 35 0.89 -11.38 -2.02
CA SER A 35 -0.52 -11.03 -1.73
C SER A 35 -0.71 -10.23 -0.44
N ASN A 36 0.08 -10.54 0.61
CA ASN A 36 0.04 -9.82 1.87
C ASN A 36 0.59 -8.39 1.75
N ARG A 37 1.56 -8.18 0.85
CA ARG A 37 2.08 -6.84 0.54
C ARG A 37 1.03 -6.02 -0.22
N ASP A 38 0.42 -6.61 -1.24
CA ASP A 38 -0.61 -5.94 -2.04
C ASP A 38 -1.81 -5.55 -1.17
N SER A 39 -2.22 -6.42 -0.25
CA SER A 39 -3.27 -6.12 0.74
C SER A 39 -2.88 -4.98 1.68
N ALA A 40 -1.61 -4.88 2.07
CA ALA A 40 -1.13 -3.79 2.93
C ALA A 40 -1.09 -2.44 2.19
N ILE A 41 -0.72 -2.45 0.91
CA ILE A 41 -0.75 -1.27 0.03
C ILE A 41 -2.20 -0.80 -0.12
N ALA A 42 -3.13 -1.70 -0.48
CA ALA A 42 -4.54 -1.36 -0.63
C ALA A 42 -5.17 -0.81 0.66
N SER A 43 -4.84 -1.41 1.82
CA SER A 43 -5.32 -0.92 3.09
C SER A 43 -4.79 0.47 3.44
N GLU A 44 -3.55 0.80 3.07
CA GLU A 44 -3.00 2.13 3.29
C GLU A 44 -3.67 3.16 2.38
N ALA A 45 -3.87 2.85 1.10
CA ALA A 45 -4.59 3.70 0.16
C ALA A 45 -6.02 4.01 0.64
N ALA A 46 -6.77 2.98 1.06
CA ALA A 46 -8.13 3.15 1.56
C ALA A 46 -8.18 4.04 2.83
N ASN A 47 -7.21 3.84 3.74
CA ASN A 47 -7.09 4.69 4.93
C ASN A 47 -6.79 6.15 4.56
N MET A 48 -5.91 6.37 3.59
CA MET A 48 -5.58 7.72 3.10
C MET A 48 -6.77 8.39 2.45
N CYS A 49 -7.52 7.71 1.56
CA CYS A 49 -8.73 8.26 0.96
C CYS A 49 -9.74 8.71 2.04
N GLY A 50 -9.99 7.86 3.04
CA GLY A 50 -10.92 8.19 4.12
C GLY A 50 -10.44 9.34 5.01
N ALA A 51 -9.15 9.38 5.35
CA ALA A 51 -8.55 10.45 6.14
C ALA A 51 -8.62 11.80 5.40
N VAL A 52 -8.26 11.80 4.11
CA VAL A 52 -8.31 12.98 3.24
C VAL A 52 -9.75 13.45 3.03
N ALA A 53 -10.71 12.56 2.74
CA ALA A 53 -12.11 12.93 2.59
C ALA A 53 -12.67 13.59 3.87
N THR A 54 -12.31 13.05 5.03
CA THR A 54 -12.69 13.63 6.34
C THR A 54 -12.06 15.00 6.55
N ALA A 55 -10.78 15.14 6.23
CA ALA A 55 -10.05 16.40 6.30
C ALA A 55 -10.65 17.46 5.38
N CYS A 56 -11.01 17.11 4.14
CA CYS A 56 -11.66 18.03 3.21
C CYS A 56 -12.98 18.57 3.76
N LYS A 57 -13.81 17.70 4.36
CA LYS A 57 -15.07 18.09 5.02
C LYS A 57 -14.84 19.02 6.21
N ILE A 58 -13.76 18.79 6.97
CA ILE A 58 -13.37 19.69 8.07
C ILE A 58 -12.98 21.06 7.54
N GLU A 59 -12.19 21.13 6.46
CA GLU A 59 -11.77 22.41 5.89
C GLU A 59 -12.94 23.17 5.27
N TRP A 60 -13.83 22.48 4.54
CA TRP A 60 -15.08 23.07 4.08
C TRP A 60 -15.90 23.67 5.23
N ALA A 61 -16.02 22.96 6.35
CA ALA A 61 -16.77 23.45 7.50
C ALA A 61 -16.12 24.68 8.18
N LYS A 62 -14.81 24.89 8.00
CA LYS A 62 -14.06 26.02 8.57
C LYS A 62 -14.06 27.25 7.66
N SER A 63 -13.72 27.08 6.39
CA SER A 63 -13.48 28.18 5.44
C SER A 63 -14.63 28.38 4.45
N GLY A 64 -15.44 27.34 4.20
CA GLY A 64 -16.40 27.31 3.09
C GLY A 64 -15.73 27.10 1.72
N ASP A 65 -14.44 26.78 1.70
CA ASP A 65 -13.66 26.52 0.50
C ASP A 65 -13.26 25.04 0.46
N TRP A 66 -13.48 24.39 -0.68
CA TRP A 66 -13.04 23.01 -0.89
C TRP A 66 -11.53 22.99 -1.19
N PRO A 67 -10.73 22.17 -0.49
CA PRO A 67 -9.30 22.10 -0.76
C PRO A 67 -9.06 21.44 -2.11
N ALA A 68 -8.32 22.11 -3.00
CA ALA A 68 -7.88 21.54 -4.28
C ALA A 68 -6.60 20.71 -4.14
N THR A 69 -5.88 20.85 -3.03
CA THR A 69 -4.62 20.16 -2.73
C THR A 69 -4.55 19.79 -1.26
N THR A 70 -3.71 18.79 -0.97
CA THR A 70 -3.34 18.29 0.35
C THR A 70 -2.71 19.35 1.26
N ASP A 71 -2.00 20.34 0.70
CA ASP A 71 -1.42 21.48 1.45
C ASP A 71 -2.43 22.25 2.31
N ASN A 72 -3.71 22.24 1.91
CA ASN A 72 -4.77 22.99 2.59
C ASN A 72 -5.51 22.15 3.63
N LEU A 73 -5.15 20.89 3.83
CA LEU A 73 -5.75 20.01 4.84
C LEU A 73 -5.22 20.34 6.25
N PRO A 74 -5.85 19.85 7.33
CA PRO A 74 -5.26 19.93 8.66
C PRO A 74 -3.85 19.33 8.67
N GLN A 75 -2.92 20.00 9.36
CA GLN A 75 -1.52 19.55 9.45
C GLN A 75 -1.38 18.09 9.90
N THR A 76 -2.27 17.60 10.77
CA THR A 76 -2.27 16.20 11.20
C THR A 76 -2.46 15.22 10.05
N THR A 77 -3.28 15.57 9.06
CA THR A 77 -3.51 14.74 7.88
C THR A 77 -2.33 14.85 6.91
N GLN A 78 -1.73 16.03 6.77
CA GLN A 78 -0.50 16.21 5.99
C GLN A 78 0.65 15.35 6.57
N ASP A 79 0.85 15.40 7.88
CA ASP A 79 1.85 14.59 8.59
C ASP A 79 1.58 13.07 8.44
N GLU A 80 0.31 12.65 8.37
CA GLU A 80 -0.07 11.25 8.12
C GLU A 80 0.30 10.82 6.69
N ILE A 81 0.06 11.68 5.70
CA ILE A 81 0.43 11.44 4.30
C ILE A 81 1.96 11.36 4.15
N GLU A 82 2.71 12.27 4.78
CA GLU A 82 4.19 12.26 4.74
C GLU A 82 4.81 11.02 5.39
N ARG A 83 4.11 10.44 6.37
CA ARG A 83 4.57 9.26 7.11
C ARG A 83 4.08 7.95 6.50
N ALA A 84 3.26 8.00 5.45
CA ALA A 84 2.80 6.83 4.74
C ALA A 84 3.99 6.05 4.17
N LYS A 85 3.85 4.72 4.12
CA LYS A 85 4.92 3.81 3.72
C LYS A 85 4.96 3.63 2.21
N TYR A 86 3.81 3.49 1.57
CA TYR A 86 3.71 3.15 0.16
C TYR A 86 3.26 4.31 -0.73
N PHE A 87 2.79 5.41 -0.15
CA PHE A 87 2.30 6.57 -0.88
C PHE A 87 2.88 7.85 -0.30
N ASN A 88 2.78 8.92 -1.06
CA ASN A 88 3.17 10.27 -0.69
C ASN A 88 2.13 11.27 -1.19
N GLU A 89 2.38 12.55 -0.94
CA GLU A 89 1.46 13.64 -1.31
C GLU A 89 1.14 13.67 -2.81
N ALA A 90 2.13 13.42 -3.68
CA ALA A 90 1.95 13.46 -5.12
C ALA A 90 1.01 12.36 -5.64
N ASP A 91 0.79 11.31 -4.84
CA ASP A 91 -0.07 10.19 -5.20
C ASP A 91 -1.53 10.46 -4.79
N VAL A 92 -1.80 11.54 -4.05
CA VAL A 92 -3.15 11.89 -3.58
C VAL A 92 -3.72 13.01 -4.44
N THR A 93 -4.86 12.77 -5.06
CA THR A 93 -5.62 13.79 -5.79
C THR A 93 -6.97 14.04 -5.12
N ILE A 94 -7.27 15.31 -4.89
CA ILE A 94 -8.58 15.78 -4.40
C ILE A 94 -9.34 16.37 -5.59
N GLY A 95 -10.40 15.68 -5.99
CA GLY A 95 -11.33 16.11 -7.03
C GLY A 95 -12.57 16.80 -6.47
N GLY A 96 -13.34 17.39 -7.38
CA GLY A 96 -14.62 18.01 -7.06
C GLY A 96 -14.52 19.44 -6.51
N SER A 97 -15.64 19.92 -5.98
CA SER A 97 -15.79 21.32 -5.56
C SER A 97 -16.53 21.48 -4.23
N GLY A 98 -16.89 20.38 -3.57
CA GLY A 98 -17.60 20.46 -2.31
C GLY A 98 -17.95 19.09 -1.72
N PRO A 99 -18.57 19.08 -0.54
CA PRO A 99 -18.89 17.84 0.19
C PRO A 99 -19.93 16.95 -0.52
N ASP A 100 -20.68 17.50 -1.48
CA ASP A 100 -21.73 16.81 -2.24
C ASP A 100 -21.29 16.45 -3.68
N ASP A 101 -20.05 16.74 -4.05
CA ASP A 101 -19.46 16.48 -5.37
C ASP A 101 -17.94 16.45 -5.23
N TYR A 102 -17.41 15.29 -4.83
CA TYR A 102 -15.98 15.08 -4.64
C TYR A 102 -15.54 13.65 -4.94
N SER A 103 -14.29 13.52 -5.36
CA SER A 103 -13.60 12.24 -5.42
C SER A 103 -12.22 12.37 -4.81
N ILE A 104 -11.83 11.40 -3.98
CA ILE A 104 -10.47 11.30 -3.44
C ILE A 104 -9.79 10.13 -4.11
N THR A 105 -8.71 10.41 -4.84
CA THR A 105 -7.94 9.39 -5.56
C THR A 105 -6.59 9.20 -4.91
N VAL A 106 -6.18 7.95 -4.72
CA VAL A 106 -4.80 7.56 -4.44
C VAL A 106 -4.28 6.78 -5.65
N ASP A 107 -3.29 7.33 -6.34
CA ASP A 107 -2.66 6.77 -7.54
C ASP A 107 -1.92 5.47 -7.19
N GLY A 108 -2.35 4.37 -7.78
CA GLY A 108 -1.77 3.04 -7.56
C GLY A 108 -0.45 2.83 -8.30
N GLY A 109 -0.25 3.58 -9.39
CA GLY A 109 0.94 3.54 -10.24
C GLY A 109 2.11 4.37 -9.71
N ALA A 110 1.86 5.30 -8.80
CA ALA A 110 2.86 6.20 -8.24
C ALA A 110 3.41 5.68 -6.90
N SER A 111 4.40 4.78 -6.95
CA SER A 111 5.44 4.66 -5.90
C SER A 111 6.56 3.70 -6.30
N GLU A 112 7.69 3.79 -5.58
CA GLU A 112 8.87 2.88 -5.64
C GLU A 112 8.51 1.38 -5.51
N TYR A 113 7.26 1.07 -5.13
CA TYR A 113 6.74 -0.26 -4.85
C TYR A 113 5.65 -0.75 -5.84
N SER A 114 5.34 0.02 -6.89
CA SER A 114 4.35 -0.35 -7.91
C SER A 114 4.69 -1.70 -8.57
N SER A 115 3.76 -2.64 -8.46
CA SER A 115 3.81 -3.95 -9.13
C SER A 115 3.54 -3.86 -10.63
N GLY A 116 3.41 -2.64 -11.19
CA GLY A 116 3.04 -2.40 -12.58
C GLY A 116 1.59 -2.77 -12.92
N THR A 117 0.78 -3.17 -11.93
CA THR A 117 -0.62 -3.60 -12.08
C THR A 117 -1.58 -2.89 -11.12
N ALA A 118 -1.10 -1.90 -10.35
CA ALA A 118 -1.93 -1.19 -9.39
C ALA A 118 -2.70 -0.09 -10.12
N GLU A 119 -4.03 -0.20 -10.13
CA GLU A 119 -4.91 0.87 -10.60
C GLU A 119 -5.23 1.80 -9.43
N ASP A 120 -5.58 3.04 -9.75
CA ASP A 120 -5.94 4.07 -8.77
C ASP A 120 -7.11 3.64 -7.90
N LEU A 121 -7.06 3.98 -6.62
CA LEU A 121 -8.17 3.81 -5.70
C LEU A 121 -8.90 5.14 -5.54
N VAL A 122 -10.19 5.15 -5.83
CA VAL A 122 -11.05 6.33 -5.80
C VAL A 122 -12.16 6.14 -4.78
N LEU A 123 -12.39 7.14 -3.95
CA LEU A 123 -13.53 7.26 -3.04
C LEU A 123 -14.37 8.47 -3.44
N ASP A 124 -15.61 8.22 -3.84
CA ASP A 124 -16.57 9.25 -4.27
C ASP A 124 -17.43 9.75 -3.09
N GLU A 125 -18.22 10.80 -3.34
CA GLU A 125 -19.01 11.51 -2.33
C GLU A 125 -20.11 10.65 -1.68
N ASP A 126 -20.62 9.68 -2.42
CA ASP A 126 -21.65 8.73 -2.02
C ASP A 126 -21.10 7.56 -1.19
N GLY A 127 -19.77 7.50 -1.00
CA GLY A 127 -19.08 6.41 -0.31
C GLY A 127 -18.83 5.19 -1.20
N THR A 128 -19.08 5.32 -2.52
CA THR A 128 -18.70 4.30 -3.50
C THR A 128 -17.19 4.31 -3.68
N TRP A 129 -16.62 3.11 -3.72
CA TRP A 129 -15.22 2.90 -4.06
C TRP A 129 -15.12 2.47 -5.52
N SER A 130 -14.18 3.04 -6.27
CA SER A 130 -13.84 2.59 -7.62
C SER A 130 -12.32 2.44 -7.79
N GLY A 131 -11.87 1.65 -8.77
CA GLY A 131 -10.47 1.25 -8.93
C GLY A 131 -10.26 -0.27 -8.97
N SER A 132 -9.03 -0.73 -9.21
CA SER A 132 -8.68 -2.16 -9.17
C SER A 132 -7.45 -2.38 -8.31
N VAL A 133 -7.66 -2.97 -7.13
CA VAL A 133 -6.62 -3.74 -6.47
C VAL A 133 -6.82 -5.18 -6.89
N VAL A 134 -6.01 -5.61 -7.86
CA VAL A 134 -5.87 -6.99 -8.34
C VAL A 134 -5.99 -8.01 -7.19
N ASP A 135 -7.08 -8.79 -7.26
CA ASP A 135 -7.35 -10.09 -6.65
C ASP A 135 -7.10 -10.26 -5.13
N ASN A 136 -7.91 -9.57 -4.32
CA ASN A 136 -8.65 -10.15 -3.16
C ASN A 136 -9.55 -9.08 -2.49
N GLY A 137 -10.43 -8.48 -3.30
CA GLY A 137 -11.65 -7.83 -2.83
C GLY A 137 -11.47 -6.42 -2.27
N TRP A 138 -11.66 -5.41 -3.12
CA TRP A 138 -11.95 -4.05 -2.66
C TRP A 138 -13.07 -3.35 -3.44
N VAL A 139 -13.47 -3.84 -4.62
CA VAL A 139 -14.51 -3.19 -5.43
C VAL A 139 -15.60 -4.18 -5.80
N SER A 140 -16.63 -4.25 -4.96
CA SER A 140 -17.91 -4.82 -5.35
C SER A 140 -18.78 -3.70 -5.92
N ASN A 141 -19.01 -3.76 -7.23
CA ASN A 141 -20.07 -2.99 -7.89
C ASN A 141 -21.46 -3.38 -7.35
#